data_AF-A0A7W0UFD0-F1
#
_entry.id   AF-A0A7W0UFD0-F1
#
_cell.length_a   1.000
_cell.length_b   1.000
_cell.length_c   1.000
_cell.angle_alpha   90.00
_cell.angle_beta   90.00
_cell.angle_gamma   90.00
#
_symmetry.space_group_name_H-M   'P 1'
#
loop_
_entity.id
_entity.type
_entity.pdbx_description
1 polymer ?
#
loop_
_entity_poly.entity_id
_entity_poly.type
_entity_poly.pdbx_seq_one_letter_code
_entity_poly.pdbx_strand_id
1 'polypeptide(L)' 'FLLGVAYAVSDEVHQHFVPSRRAAPLDVLIDSLGVGLGILAWRRLARHRPT' A
#
# COMPACT_ATOMS: atom_id res chain seq x y z
N PHE A 1 -6.37 2.40 5.42
CA PHE A 1 -4.94 2.27 5.80
C PHE A 1 -4.65 0.85 6.22
N LEU A 2 -5.16 0.36 7.36
CA LEU A 2 -4.87 -0.99 7.88
C LEU A 2 -5.13 -2.12 6.88
N LEU A 3 -6.24 -2.07 6.13
CA LEU A 3 -6.51 -3.04 5.06
C LEU A 3 -5.45 -3.04 3.96
N GLY A 4 -4.90 -1.86 3.62
CA GLY A 4 -3.82 -1.75 2.63
C GLY A 4 -2.50 -2.28 3.18
N VAL A 5 -2.20 -2.07 4.46
CA VAL A 5 -1.04 -2.67 5.14
C VAL A 5 -1.16 -4.19 5.17
N ALA A 6 -2.33 -4.72 5.55
CA ALA A 6 -2.59 -6.16 5.56
C ALA A 6 -2.47 -6.78 4.15
N TYR A 7 -2.91 -6.06 3.12
CA TYR A 7 -2.74 -6.46 1.74
C TYR A 7 -1.27 -6.49 1.34
N ALA A 8 -0.49 -5.45 1.66
CA ALA A 8 0.95 -5.41 1.38
C ALA A 8 1.71 -6.57 2.05
N VAL A 9 1.38 -6.89 3.31
CA VAL A 9 1.93 -8.08 3.99
C VAL A 9 1.53 -9.37 3.26
N SER A 10 0.28 -9.48 2.83
CA SER A 10 -0.20 -10.67 2.10
C SER A 10 0.48 -10.82 0.74
N ASP A 11 0.78 -9.70 0.06
CA ASP A 11 1.49 -9.70 -1.22
C ASP A 11 2.92 -10.21 -1.06
N GLU A 12 3.65 -9.74 -0.05
CA GLU A 12 5.00 -10.24 0.25
C GLU A 12 5.02 -11.73 0.63
N VAL A 13 4.02 -12.18 1.40
CA VAL A 13 3.84 -13.61 1.68
C VAL A 13 3.54 -14.38 0.40
N HIS A 14 2.70 -13.86 -0.49
CA HIS A 14 2.39 -14.47 -1.79
C HIS A 14 3.64 -14.56 -2.67
N GLN A 15 4.43 -13.48 -2.75
CA GLN A 15 5.65 -13.41 -3.55
C GLN A 15 6.70 -14.44 -3.10
N HIS A 16 6.73 -14.83 -1.82
CA HIS A 16 7.58 -15.91 -1.34
C HIS A 16 7.35 -17.25 -2.07
N PHE A 17 6.14 -17.47 -2.59
CA PHE A 17 5.78 -18.68 -3.34
C PHE A 17 5.87 -18.52 -4.86
N VAL A 18 6.16 -17.31 -5.36
CA VAL A 18 6.26 -17.05 -6.81
C VAL A 18 7.72 -17.16 -7.24
N PRO A 19 8.12 -18.20 -8.00
CA PRO A 19 9.46 -18.30 -8.55
C PRO A 19 9.72 -17.06 -9.40
N SER A 20 10.92 -16.46 -9.29
CA SER A 20 11.35 -15.16 -9.88
C SER A 20 11.05 -13.89 -9.08
N ARG A 21 10.26 -13.96 -8.00
CA ARG A 21 10.05 -12.83 -7.09
C ARG A 21 10.85 -13.01 -5.81
N ARG A 22 11.24 -11.89 -5.20
CA ARG A 22 11.93 -11.86 -3.91
C ARG A 22 11.06 -11.08 -2.96
N ALA A 23 10.50 -11.76 -1.96
CA ALA A 23 9.85 -11.09 -0.86
C ALA A 23 10.86 -10.24 -0.09
N ALA A 24 10.54 -8.97 0.16
CA ALA A 24 11.34 -8.03 0.92
C ALA A 24 10.44 -7.28 1.93
N PRO A 25 10.75 -7.32 3.24
CA PRO A 25 10.01 -6.55 4.24
C PRO A 25 9.99 -5.03 3.98
N LEU A 26 10.95 -4.54 3.19
CA LEU A 26 11.00 -3.15 2.74
C LEU A 26 9.83 -2.79 1.83
N ASP A 27 9.33 -3.73 1.03
CA ASP A 27 8.22 -3.50 0.10
C ASP A 27 6.91 -3.29 0.87
N VAL A 28 6.68 -4.03 1.98
CA VAL A 28 5.57 -3.75 2.92
C VAL A 28 5.61 -2.31 3.43
N LEU A 29 6.81 -1.81 3.77
CA LEU A 29 6.98 -0.43 4.26
C LEU A 29 6.65 0.59 3.16
N ILE A 30 7.16 0.38 1.95
CA ILE A 30 6.93 1.27 0.80
C ILE A 30 5.44 1.31 0.45
N ASP A 31 4.78 0.16 0.35
CA ASP A 31 3.35 0.08 0.05
C ASP A 31 2.49 0.71 1.14
N SER A 32 2.84 0.49 2.40
CA SER A 32 2.15 1.12 3.54
C SER A 32 2.25 2.64 3.49
N LEU A 33 3.43 3.19 3.17
CA LEU A 33 3.60 4.62 2.97
C LEU A 33 2.78 5.12 1.77
N GLY A 34 2.78 4.39 0.65
CA GLY A 34 1.99 4.70 -0.54
C GLY A 34 0.48 4.76 -0.24
N VAL A 35 -0.06 3.78 0.49
CA VAL A 35 -1.46 3.77 0.93
C VAL A 35 -1.77 4.97 1.82
N GLY A 36 -0.88 5.29 2.77
CA GLY A 36 -1.04 6.45 3.67
C GLY A 36 -1.09 7.77 2.91
N LEU A 37 -0.12 7.98 2.00
CA LEU A 37 -0.03 9.17 1.15
C LEU A 37 -1.24 9.28 0.21
N GLY A 38 -1.66 8.17 -0.41
CA GLY A 38 -2.84 8.13 -1.29
C GLY A 38 -4.13 8.52 -0.56
N ILE A 39 -4.34 8.01 0.66
CA ILE A 39 -5.47 8.41 1.51
C ILE A 39 -5.41 9.91 1.82
N LEU A 40 -4.24 10.44 2.20
CA LEU A 40 -4.08 11.86 2.50
C LEU A 40 -4.38 12.73 1.27
N ALA A 41 -3.84 12.36 0.11
CA ALA A 41 -4.05 13.05 -1.16
C ALA A 41 -5.54 13.04 -1.55
N TRP A 42 -6.19 11.86 -1.48
CA TRP A 42 -7.63 11.74 -1.75
C TRP A 42 -8.47 12.62 -0.83
N ARG A 43 -8.18 12.60 0.48
CA ARG A 43 -8.90 13.45 1.45
C ARG A 43 -8.71 14.94 1.17
N ARG A 44 -7.53 15.36 0.70
CA ARG A 44 -7.29 16.76 0.28
C ARG A 44 -8.10 17.09 -0.97
N LEU A 45 -8.01 16.26 -2.02
CA LEU A 45 -8.73 16.50 -3.27
C LEU A 45 -10.26 16.49 -3.07
N ALA A 46 -10.78 15.55 -2.29
CA ALA A 46 -12.21 15.44 -2.01
C ALA A 46 -12.76 16.67 -1.25
N ARG A 47 -11.93 17.33 -0.42
CA ARG A 47 -12.28 18.60 0.24
C ARG A 47 -12.28 19.80 -0.69
N HIS A 48 -11.55 19.73 -1.81
CA HIS A 48 -11.43 20.80 -2.79
C HIS A 48 -12.35 20.64 -3.99
N ARG A 49 -13.27 19.67 -3.99
CA ARG A 49 -14.32 19.58 -5.02
C ARG A 49 -15.25 20.79 -4.85
N PRO A 50 -15.22 21.78 -5.78
CA PRO A 50 -16.19 22.86 -5.77
C PRO A 50 -17.57 22.26 -6.07
N THR A 51 -18.55 22.57 -5.24
CA THR A 51 -19.97 22.32 -5.53
C THR A 51 -20.42 23.12 -6.74
#